data_AF-A0A954GNF3-F1
#
_entry.id   AF-A0A954GNF3-F1
#
_cell.length_a   1.000
_cell.length_b   1.000
_cell.length_c   1.000
_cell.angle_alpha   90.00
_cell.angle_beta   90.00
_cell.angle_gamma   90.00
#
_symmetry.space_group_name_H-M   'P 1'
#
loop_
_entity.id
_entity.type
_entity.pdbx_description
1 polymer ?
#
loop_
_entity_poly.entity_id
_entity_poly.type
_entity_poly.pdbx_seq_one_letter_code
_entity_poly.pdbx_strand_id
1 'polypeptide(L)'
;MPQFVILEHDWPELHYDFMLEHEGVLLTWRLQSLPRLDEACELTAEQIFDHRPHYLTYEGPVSGDRGTVKRRMHGRFDWLVPPKSSDDEGVCWEIELCADNRESACITCRNSAGDLRFSVRPL
;
A
#
# COMPACT_ATOMS: atom_id res chain seq x y z
N MET A 1 -4.19 1.43 -15.85
CA MET A 1 -4.32 1.90 -14.45
C MET A 1 -3.27 1.18 -13.63
N PRO A 2 -2.53 1.89 -12.78
CA PRO A 2 -1.53 1.29 -11.90
C PRO A 2 -2.17 0.32 -10.92
N GLN A 3 -1.40 -0.65 -10.46
CA GLN A 3 -1.85 -1.71 -9.57
C GLN A 3 -1.40 -1.47 -8.13
N PHE A 4 -2.20 -1.96 -7.17
CA PHE A 4 -1.79 -2.04 -5.78
C PHE A 4 -1.82 -3.49 -5.30
N VAL A 5 -1.08 -3.75 -4.23
CA VAL A 5 -1.14 -5.00 -3.48
C VAL A 5 -1.00 -4.74 -1.98
N ILE A 6 -1.66 -5.55 -1.16
CA ILE A 6 -1.37 -5.69 0.26
C ILE A 6 -0.90 -7.11 0.50
N LEU A 7 0.35 -7.25 0.94
CA LEU A 7 0.94 -8.53 1.32
C LEU A 7 0.94 -8.66 2.85
N GLU A 8 0.52 -9.81 3.37
CA GLU A 8 0.78 -10.23 4.75
C GLU A 8 2.19 -10.83 4.79
N HIS A 9 3.04 -10.33 5.67
CA HIS A 9 4.43 -10.75 5.82
C HIS A 9 4.70 -11.16 7.27
N ASP A 10 5.18 -12.38 7.49
CA ASP A 10 5.35 -12.98 8.81
C ASP A 10 6.73 -12.73 9.47
N TRP A 11 7.51 -11.74 9.01
CA TRP A 11 8.86 -11.46 9.52
C TRP A 11 9.23 -9.95 9.53
N PRO A 12 9.90 -9.41 10.57
CA PRO A 12 10.32 -10.09 11.80
C PRO A 12 9.16 -10.37 12.75
N GLU A 13 8.06 -9.66 12.55
CA GLU A 13 6.76 -9.86 13.19
C GLU A 13 5.69 -9.81 12.09
N LEU A 14 4.50 -10.33 12.38
CA LEU A 14 3.38 -10.28 11.45
C LEU A 14 3.01 -8.82 11.16
N HIS A 15 3.09 -8.42 9.90
CA HIS A 15 2.69 -7.09 9.44
C HIS A 15 2.12 -7.19 8.01
N TYR A 16 1.74 -6.03 7.46
CA TYR A 16 1.21 -5.94 6.11
C TYR A 16 1.95 -4.88 5.31
N ASP A 17 2.42 -5.23 4.12
CA ASP A 17 3.05 -4.26 3.22
C ASP A 17 2.01 -3.80 2.20
N PHE A 18 1.66 -2.52 2.25
CA PHE A 18 0.85 -1.85 1.25
C PHE A 18 1.74 -1.23 0.19
N MET A 19 1.52 -1.64 -1.07
CA MET A 19 2.38 -1.32 -2.18
C MET A 19 1.59 -0.70 -3.33
N LEU A 20 2.10 0.41 -3.88
CA LEU A 20 1.53 1.14 -5.01
C LEU A 20 2.50 1.19 -6.19
N GLU A 21 2.06 0.74 -7.36
CA GLU A 21 2.83 0.88 -8.60
C GLU A 21 3.00 2.35 -8.99
N HIS A 22 4.25 2.79 -9.10
CA HIS A 22 4.61 4.15 -9.47
C HIS A 22 5.97 4.17 -10.18
N GLU A 23 6.04 4.76 -11.37
CA GLU A 23 7.31 5.00 -12.11
C GLU A 23 8.27 3.80 -12.19
N GLY A 24 7.74 2.57 -12.32
CA GLY A 24 8.55 1.35 -12.47
C GLY A 24 9.00 0.69 -11.16
N VAL A 25 8.59 1.24 -10.02
CA VAL A 25 8.79 0.69 -8.69
C VAL A 25 7.46 0.52 -7.95
N LEU A 26 7.51 -0.07 -6.75
CA LEU A 26 6.39 -0.12 -5.82
C LEU A 26 6.72 0.76 -4.61
N LEU A 27 6.04 1.90 -4.48
CA LEU A 27 6.07 2.69 -3.25
C LEU A 27 5.46 1.84 -2.14
N THR A 28 6.16 1.69 -1.02
CA THR A 28 5.81 0.69 -0.01
C THR A 28 5.69 1.28 1.39
N TRP A 29 4.61 0.91 2.07
CA TRP A 29 4.36 1.24 3.46
C TRP A 29 4.04 -0.01 4.26
N ARG A 30 4.71 -0.19 5.40
CA ARG A 30 4.43 -1.23 6.38
C ARG A 30 3.31 -0.81 7.31
N LEU A 31 2.31 -1.67 7.47
CA LEU A 31 1.14 -1.52 8.33
C LEU A 31 1.14 -2.59 9.42
N GLN A 32 0.70 -2.20 10.63
CA GLN A 32 0.56 -3.12 11.76
C GLN A 32 -0.73 -3.97 11.68
N SER A 33 -1.68 -3.58 10.84
CA SER A 33 -2.94 -4.28 10.65
C SER A 33 -3.43 -4.15 9.21
N LEU A 34 -4.24 -5.12 8.79
CA LEU A 34 -4.91 -5.08 7.49
C LEU A 34 -5.98 -3.98 7.52
N PRO A 35 -5.98 -3.02 6.56
CA PRO A 35 -7.03 -2.01 6.49
C PRO A 35 -8.37 -2.63 6.13
N ARG A 36 -9.43 -2.08 6.71
CA ARG A 36 -10.80 -2.32 6.27
C ARG A 36 -11.17 -1.32 5.19
N LEU A 37 -11.74 -1.78 4.09
CA LEU A 37 -12.19 -0.94 2.98
C LEU A 37 -13.68 -0.58 3.05
N ASP A 38 -14.41 -1.14 4.00
CA ASP A 38 -15.85 -0.93 4.24
C ASP A 38 -16.15 0.01 5.41
N GLU A 39 -15.15 0.31 6.25
CA GLU A 39 -15.21 1.32 7.31
C GLU A 39 -13.98 2.24 7.31
N ALA A 40 -14.19 3.55 7.55
CA ALA A 40 -13.09 4.50 7.67
C ALA A 40 -12.16 4.12 8.83
N CYS A 41 -10.86 4.05 8.56
CA CYS A 41 -9.85 3.76 9.57
C CYS A 41 -8.57 4.60 9.36
N GLU A 42 -7.88 4.91 10.45
CA GLU A 42 -6.57 5.54 10.40
C GLU A 42 -5.52 4.53 10.80
N LEU A 43 -4.50 4.34 9.97
CA LEU A 43 -3.41 3.42 10.24
C LEU A 43 -2.09 4.20 10.22
N THR A 44 -1.30 4.05 11.28
CA THR A 44 0.11 4.42 11.22
C THR A 44 0.79 3.46 10.25
N ALA A 45 1.51 4.03 9.29
CA ALA A 45 2.33 3.26 8.39
C ALA A 45 3.76 3.78 8.41
N GLU A 46 4.71 2.88 8.22
CA GLU A 46 6.11 3.21 8.07
C GLU A 46 6.47 3.10 6.60
N GLN A 47 6.91 4.21 5.98
CA GLN A 47 7.44 4.13 4.62
C GLN A 47 8.76 3.35 4.63
N ILE A 48 8.85 2.33 3.78
CA ILE A 48 10.06 1.51 3.62
C ILE A 48 10.57 1.59 2.17
N PHE A 49 11.70 0.94 1.90
CA PHE A 49 12.30 0.95 0.57
C PHE A 49 11.31 0.50 -0.52
N ASP A 50 11.45 1.11 -1.69
CA ASP A 50 10.67 0.72 -2.86
C ASP A 50 10.91 -0.75 -3.22
N HIS A 51 9.84 -1.43 -3.64
CA HIS A 51 9.88 -2.83 -4.04
C HIS A 51 9.81 -2.99 -5.55
N ARG A 52 10.25 -4.17 -6.03
CA ARG A 52 10.18 -4.52 -7.44
C ARG A 52 8.73 -4.84 -7.83
N PRO A 53 8.26 -4.43 -9.03
CA PRO A 53 6.90 -4.73 -9.50
C PRO A 53 6.49 -6.21 -9.46
N HIS A 54 7.45 -7.14 -9.46
CA HIS A 54 7.20 -8.57 -9.30
C HIS A 54 6.35 -8.92 -8.05
N TYR A 55 6.48 -8.14 -6.97
CA TYR A 55 5.74 -8.36 -5.73
C TYR A 55 4.22 -8.12 -5.85
N LEU A 56 3.72 -7.49 -6.92
CA LEU A 56 2.27 -7.38 -7.20
C LEU A 56 1.57 -8.74 -7.29
N THR A 57 2.32 -9.78 -7.67
CA THR A 57 1.79 -11.14 -7.90
C THR A 57 2.53 -12.22 -7.15
N TYR A 58 3.66 -11.89 -6.52
CA TYR A 58 4.48 -12.86 -5.81
C TYR A 58 3.83 -13.27 -4.48
N GLU A 59 3.84 -14.57 -4.21
CA GLU A 59 3.53 -15.17 -2.91
C GLU A 59 4.57 -16.24 -2.63
N GLY A 60 5.01 -16.38 -1.39
CA GLY A 60 6.01 -17.37 -0.99
C GLY A 60 7.19 -16.79 -0.20
N PRO A 61 8.31 -17.53 -0.12
CA PRO A 61 9.42 -17.20 0.76
C PRO A 61 10.22 -15.97 0.31
N VAL A 62 10.51 -15.08 1.25
CA VAL A 62 11.38 -13.93 1.04
C VAL A 62 12.84 -14.33 1.29
N SER A 63 13.74 -13.90 0.39
CA SER A 63 15.16 -14.26 0.45
C SER A 63 15.82 -13.88 1.78
N GLY A 64 16.79 -14.69 2.20
CA GLY A 64 17.56 -14.46 3.44
C GLY A 64 16.79 -14.83 4.71
N ASP A 65 15.95 -15.87 4.64
CA ASP A 65 15.14 -16.38 5.75
C ASP A 65 14.27 -15.31 6.43
N ARG A 66 13.83 -14.33 5.63
CA ARG A 66 12.95 -13.24 6.07
C ARG A 66 11.49 -13.64 5.95
N GLY A 67 11.14 -14.89 6.28
CA GLY A 67 9.74 -15.34 6.30
C GLY A 67 9.10 -15.50 4.92
N THR A 68 7.76 -15.40 4.88
CA THR A 68 6.91 -15.59 3.71
C THR A 68 5.93 -14.43 3.54
N VAL A 69 5.59 -14.14 2.28
CA VAL A 69 4.55 -13.19 1.92
C VAL A 69 3.35 -13.89 1.32
N LYS A 70 2.15 -13.44 1.70
CA LYS A 70 0.88 -13.90 1.16
C LYS A 70 0.02 -12.71 0.75
N ARG A 71 -0.59 -12.76 -0.42
CA ARG A 71 -1.41 -11.66 -0.92
C ARG A 71 -2.76 -11.66 -0.21
N ARG A 72 -3.08 -10.54 0.44
CA ARG A 72 -4.35 -10.32 1.12
C ARG A 72 -5.34 -9.53 0.29
N MET A 73 -4.82 -8.58 -0.48
CA MET A 73 -5.62 -7.70 -1.31
C MET A 73 -4.81 -7.26 -2.52
N HIS A 74 -5.50 -7.02 -3.63
CA HIS A 74 -4.94 -6.37 -4.81
C HIS A 74 -6.07 -5.77 -5.64
N GLY A 75 -5.66 -4.93 -6.57
CA GLY A 75 -6.58 -4.34 -7.53
C GLY A 75 -5.90 -3.24 -8.31
N ARG A 76 -6.70 -2.24 -8.69
CA ARG A 76 -6.23 -1.05 -9.39
C ARG A 76 -6.51 0.17 -8.55
N PHE A 77 -5.82 1.24 -8.87
CA PHE A 77 -6.11 2.53 -8.26
C PHE A 77 -5.89 3.66 -9.27
N ASP A 78 -6.43 4.82 -8.93
CA ASP A 78 -6.22 6.08 -9.62
C ASP A 78 -5.54 7.08 -8.69
N TRP A 79 -4.55 7.80 -9.21
CA TRP A 79 -3.98 8.96 -8.53
C TRP A 79 -4.98 10.11 -8.60
N LEU A 80 -5.56 10.48 -7.45
CA LEU A 80 -6.35 11.71 -7.32
C LEU A 80 -5.43 12.91 -7.12
N VAL A 81 -4.38 12.71 -6.32
CA VAL A 81 -3.26 13.63 -6.13
C VAL A 81 -1.99 12.78 -6.15
N PRO A 82 -1.19 12.78 -7.24
CA PRO A 82 0.05 12.02 -7.28
C PRO A 82 1.12 12.65 -6.37
N PRO A 83 2.11 11.86 -5.91
CA PRO A 83 3.27 12.42 -5.23
C PRO A 83 3.98 13.44 -6.14
N LYS A 84 4.46 14.55 -5.56
CA LYS A 84 5.22 15.57 -6.30
C LYS A 84 6.64 15.06 -6.59
N SER A 85 7.24 15.52 -7.69
CA SER A 85 8.57 15.12 -8.13
C SER A 85 9.71 15.60 -7.21
N SER A 86 10.68 14.70 -7.00
CA SER A 86 12.06 14.72 -6.45
C SER A 86 12.55 15.74 -5.41
N ASP A 87 12.01 16.95 -5.30
CA ASP A 87 12.61 18.04 -4.51
C ASP A 87 11.70 18.56 -3.38
N ASP A 88 10.43 18.17 -3.39
CA ASP A 88 9.47 18.41 -2.30
C ASP A 88 9.33 17.05 -1.60
N GLU A 89 9.72 16.91 -0.33
CA GLU A 89 9.54 15.66 0.43
C GLU A 89 8.11 15.18 0.17
N GLY A 90 7.94 14.07 -0.56
CA GLY A 90 6.67 13.62 -1.16
C GLY A 90 5.63 13.18 -0.12
N VAL A 91 5.15 14.14 0.66
CA VAL A 91 4.53 14.00 1.99
C VAL A 91 3.01 13.87 1.90
N CYS A 92 2.39 14.27 0.79
CA CYS A 92 0.94 14.22 0.60
C CYS A 92 0.55 13.71 -0.78
N TRP A 93 -0.12 12.56 -0.84
CA TRP A 93 -0.76 12.02 -2.04
C TRP A 93 -2.13 11.43 -1.69
N GLU A 94 -2.99 11.33 -2.69
CA GLU A 94 -4.34 10.79 -2.57
C GLU A 94 -4.63 9.84 -3.72
N ILE A 95 -5.23 8.69 -3.42
CA ILE A 95 -5.65 7.70 -4.39
C ILE A 95 -7.10 7.27 -4.14
N GLU A 96 -7.71 6.76 -5.20
CA GLU A 96 -8.91 5.93 -5.12
C GLU A 96 -8.55 4.52 -5.56
N LEU A 97 -8.72 3.54 -4.67
CA LEU A 97 -8.49 2.13 -4.97
C LEU A 97 -9.80 1.42 -5.28
N CYS A 98 -9.72 0.43 -6.16
CA CYS A 98 -10.76 -0.53 -6.46
C CYS A 98 -10.14 -1.93 -6.34
N ALA A 99 -10.47 -2.61 -5.24
CA ALA A 99 -10.04 -3.97 -4.99
C ALA A 99 -10.83 -4.95 -5.88
N ASP A 100 -10.24 -6.10 -6.19
CA ASP A 100 -10.87 -7.07 -7.11
C ASP A 100 -12.17 -7.69 -6.56
N ASN A 101 -12.40 -7.61 -5.24
CA ASN A 101 -13.67 -7.94 -4.59
C ASN A 101 -14.75 -6.84 -4.74
N ARG A 102 -14.48 -5.79 -5.53
CA ARG A 102 -15.31 -4.61 -5.77
C ARG A 102 -15.50 -3.67 -4.57
N GLU A 103 -14.67 -3.80 -3.55
CA GLU A 103 -14.57 -2.77 -2.50
C GLU A 103 -13.72 -1.60 -3.01
N SER A 104 -14.10 -0.39 -2.64
CA SER A 104 -13.39 0.83 -3.01
C SER A 104 -13.14 1.70 -1.81
N ALA A 105 -11.97 2.32 -1.76
CA ALA A 105 -11.63 3.27 -0.72
C ALA A 105 -10.78 4.42 -1.26
N CYS A 106 -10.90 5.56 -0.62
CA CYS A 106 -10.01 6.69 -0.83
C CYS A 106 -8.92 6.66 0.23
N ILE A 107 -7.65 6.66 -0.19
CA ILE A 107 -6.51 6.66 0.74
C ILE A 107 -5.76 7.97 0.58
N THR A 108 -5.43 8.59 1.71
CA THR A 108 -4.60 9.79 1.77
C THR A 108 -3.36 9.52 2.61
N CYS A 109 -2.18 9.76 2.06
CA CYS A 109 -0.96 9.91 2.85
C CYS A 109 -0.82 11.37 3.27
N ARG A 110 -0.56 11.62 4.56
CA ARG A 110 -0.62 12.98 5.13
C ARG A 110 0.73 13.54 5.55
N ASN A 111 1.78 12.71 5.66
CA ASN A 111 3.10 13.18 6.04
C ASN A 111 4.27 12.32 5.50
N SER A 112 5.51 12.83 5.61
CA SER A 112 6.75 12.09 5.29
C SER A 112 7.03 10.91 6.21
N ALA A 113 6.35 10.83 7.36
CA ALA A 113 6.44 9.65 8.23
C ALA A 113 5.67 8.45 7.66
N GLY A 114 4.81 8.67 6.65
CA GLY A 114 4.02 7.62 6.01
C GLY A 114 2.66 7.38 6.67
N ASP A 115 2.14 8.28 7.52
CA ASP A 115 0.81 8.08 8.12
C ASP A 115 -0.28 8.02 7.05
N LEU A 116 -0.93 6.85 6.93
CA LEU A 116 -1.96 6.58 5.93
C LEU A 116 -3.35 6.66 6.55
N ARG A 117 -4.21 7.49 5.96
CA ARG A 117 -5.65 7.52 6.28
C ARG A 117 -6.42 6.75 5.23
N PHE A 118 -7.14 5.72 5.65
CA PHE A 118 -8.06 4.97 4.81
C PHE A 118 -9.47 5.51 5.04
N SER A 119 -10.01 6.23 4.07
CA SER A 119 -11.36 6.77 4.12
C SER A 119 -12.25 5.99 3.17
N VAL A 120 -13.29 5.37 3.70
CA VAL A 120 -14.27 4.68 2.85
C VAL A 120 -15.19 5.71 2.25
N ARG A 121 -15.30 5.69 0.92
CA ARG A 121 -16.35 6.40 0.22
C ARG A 121 -17.49 5.40 0.04
N PRO A 122 -18.68 5.64 0.64
CA PRO A 122 -19.86 4.87 0.26
C PRO A 122 -20.04 5.02 -1.25
N LEU A 123 -20.25 3.89 -1.94
CA LEU A 123 -20.64 3.85 -3.34
C LEU A 123 -21.91 4.67 -3.61
#